data_AF-A0A8J7RKG6-F1
#
_entry.id   AF-A0A8J7RKG6-F1
#
_cell.length_a   1.000
_cell.length_b   1.000
_cell.length_c   1.000
_cell.angle_alpha   90.00
_cell.angle_beta   90.00
_cell.angle_gamma   90.00
#
_symmetry.space_group_name_H-M   'P 1'
#
loop_
_entity.id
_entity.type
_entity.pdbx_description
1 polymer ?
#
loop_
_entity_poly.entity_id
_entity_poly.type
_entity_poly.pdbx_seq_one_letter_code
_entity_poly.pdbx_strand_id
1 'polypeptide(L)'
;MEAKAAEAWAGLRALHEGAAPSIALLAKAGRVTAAAVARRAENEGWEAPHADAVRERQRRLQQQITRLDAQVDRLMADAEEAGTGLDKSRIDLLSTLLRSVEKLRELVPTERKEDTVKERDARVANILQKIHERIQTLAQQLAPGGGPQPGRR
;
A
#
# COMPACT_ATOMS: atom_id res chain seq x y z
N MET A 1 -15.15 24.41 -30.21
CA MET A 1 -16.10 23.51 -29.51
C MET A 1 -15.42 22.23 -29.02
N GLU A 2 -14.46 21.70 -29.77
CA GLU A 2 -13.73 20.47 -29.44
C GLU A 2 -12.93 20.53 -28.12
N ALA A 3 -12.28 21.66 -27.80
CA ALA A 3 -11.52 21.81 -26.55
C ALA A 3 -12.39 21.64 -25.29
N LYS A 4 -13.57 22.27 -25.25
CA LYS A 4 -14.53 22.11 -24.13
C LYS A 4 -15.09 20.70 -24.04
N ALA A 5 -15.22 20.01 -25.18
CA ALA A 5 -15.65 18.62 -25.20
C ALA A 5 -14.59 17.67 -24.65
N ALA A 6 -13.32 17.87 -25.03
CA ALA A 6 -12.18 17.13 -24.51
C ALA A 6 -12.00 17.34 -22.99
N GLU A 7 -12.18 18.57 -22.51
CA GLU A 7 -12.15 18.86 -21.07
C GLU A 7 -13.24 18.11 -20.31
N ALA A 8 -14.48 18.10 -20.81
CA ALA A 8 -15.57 17.38 -20.16
C ALA A 8 -15.29 15.87 -20.08
N TRP A 9 -14.78 15.28 -21.17
CA TRP A 9 -14.37 13.88 -21.18
C TRP A 9 -13.22 13.60 -20.22
N ALA A 10 -12.24 14.49 -20.10
CA ALA A 10 -11.17 14.36 -19.11
C ALA A 10 -11.71 14.44 -17.67
N GLY A 11 -12.72 15.29 -17.41
CA GLY A 11 -13.39 15.38 -16.12
C GLY A 11 -14.14 14.10 -15.75
N LEU A 12 -14.93 13.56 -16.69
CA LEU A 12 -15.65 12.30 -16.53
C LEU A 12 -14.69 11.12 -16.33
N ARG A 13 -13.62 11.08 -17.12
CA ARG A 13 -12.57 10.06 -16.99
C ARG A 13 -11.92 10.08 -15.62
N ALA A 14 -11.52 11.25 -15.13
CA ALA A 14 -10.92 11.38 -13.81
C ALA A 14 -11.87 10.97 -12.66
N LEU A 15 -13.16 11.32 -12.75
CA LEU A 15 -14.17 10.84 -11.79
C LEU A 15 -14.32 9.32 -11.83
N HIS A 16 -14.38 8.73 -13.02
CA HIS A 16 -14.45 7.27 -13.21
C HIS A 16 -13.17 6.54 -12.78
N GLU A 17 -12.00 7.18 -12.85
CA GLU A 17 -10.72 6.66 -12.37
C GLU A 17 -10.53 6.82 -10.84
N GLY A 18 -11.52 7.40 -10.15
CA GLY A 18 -11.55 7.49 -8.69
C GLY A 18 -10.92 8.77 -8.11
N ALA A 19 -10.70 9.80 -8.94
CA ALA A 19 -10.34 11.11 -8.42
C ALA A 19 -11.44 11.62 -7.48
N ALA A 20 -11.05 12.22 -6.35
CA ALA A 20 -12.00 12.77 -5.39
C ALA A 20 -12.92 13.79 -6.08
N PRO A 21 -14.27 13.65 -5.97
CA PRO A 21 -15.19 14.60 -6.55
C PRO A 21 -14.97 15.99 -5.95
N SER A 22 -14.52 16.92 -6.78
CA SER A 22 -14.35 18.33 -6.40
C SER A 22 -15.27 19.20 -7.25
N ILE A 23 -15.61 20.39 -6.76
CA ILE A 23 -16.44 21.37 -7.48
C ILE A 23 -15.86 21.68 -8.86
N ALA A 24 -14.53 21.82 -8.97
CA ALA A 24 -13.85 22.08 -10.24
C ALA A 24 -13.99 20.90 -11.22
N LEU A 25 -13.89 19.66 -10.72
CA LEU A 25 -13.97 18.46 -11.54
C LEU A 25 -15.41 18.20 -12.02
N LEU A 26 -16.39 18.42 -11.14
CA LEU A 26 -17.82 18.35 -11.46
C LEU A 26 -18.21 19.43 -12.47
N ALA A 27 -17.68 20.64 -12.34
CA ALA A 27 -17.90 21.72 -13.28
C ALA A 27 -17.36 21.38 -14.68
N LYS A 28 -16.13 20.83 -14.73
CA LYS A 28 -15.51 20.36 -15.96
C LYS A 28 -16.34 19.27 -16.64
N ALA A 29 -16.74 18.24 -15.89
CA ALA A 29 -17.54 17.12 -16.39
C ALA A 29 -18.94 17.56 -16.86
N GLY A 30 -19.60 18.42 -16.09
CA GLY A 30 -20.95 18.93 -16.39
C GLY A 30 -20.99 20.08 -17.39
N ARG A 31 -19.83 20.57 -17.87
CA ARG A 31 -19.70 21.77 -18.73
C ARG A 31 -20.41 23.00 -18.17
N VAL A 32 -20.40 23.14 -16.85
CA VAL A 32 -20.98 24.27 -16.11
C VAL A 32 -19.88 25.02 -15.38
N THR A 33 -20.17 26.22 -14.89
CA THR A 33 -19.20 26.99 -14.09
C THR A 33 -19.07 26.41 -12.68
N ALA A 34 -17.89 26.52 -12.07
CA ALA A 34 -17.68 26.12 -10.68
C ALA A 34 -18.65 26.82 -9.72
N ALA A 35 -18.95 28.10 -9.97
CA ALA A 35 -19.94 28.86 -9.19
C ALA A 35 -21.35 28.28 -9.27
N ALA A 36 -21.77 27.78 -10.45
CA ALA A 36 -23.08 27.15 -10.61
C ALA A 36 -23.16 25.82 -9.84
N VAL A 37 -22.09 25.03 -9.84
CA VAL A 37 -22.00 23.78 -9.07
C VAL A 37 -21.98 24.06 -7.58
N ALA A 38 -21.19 25.04 -7.12
CA ALA A 38 -21.12 25.41 -5.70
C ALA A 38 -22.47 25.89 -5.16
N ARG A 39 -23.14 26.79 -5.88
CA ARG A 39 -24.49 27.27 -5.51
C ARG A 39 -25.51 26.13 -5.46
N ARG A 40 -25.42 25.18 -6.39
CA ARG A 40 -26.31 24.02 -6.41
C ARG A 40 -26.02 23.07 -5.24
N ALA A 41 -24.75 22.80 -4.96
CA ALA A 41 -24.32 22.00 -3.83
C ALA A 41 -24.79 22.59 -2.49
N GLU A 42 -24.71 23.91 -2.33
CA GLU A 42 -25.21 24.60 -1.13
C GLU A 42 -26.74 24.50 -1.00
N ASN A 43 -27.47 24.80 -2.08
CA ASN A 43 -28.93 24.77 -2.07
C ASN A 43 -29.51 23.36 -1.83
N GLU A 44 -28.82 22.33 -2.33
CA GLU A 44 -29.24 20.94 -2.23
C GLU A 44 -28.57 20.19 -1.05
N GLY A 45 -27.75 20.89 -0.25
CA GLY A 45 -27.09 20.30 0.91
C GLY A 45 -26.14 19.15 0.56
N TRP A 46 -25.43 19.22 -0.56
CA TRP A 46 -24.48 18.18 -0.95
C TRP A 46 -23.36 18.10 0.08
N GLU A 47 -23.29 16.97 0.76
CA GLU A 47 -22.15 16.69 1.61
C GLU A 47 -20.93 16.40 0.74
N ALA A 48 -19.79 17.02 1.06
CA ALA A 48 -18.54 16.62 0.45
C ALA A 48 -18.36 15.11 0.69
N PRO A 49 -18.01 14.31 -0.34
CA PRO A 49 -17.68 12.89 -0.14
C PRO A 49 -16.64 12.87 0.95
N HIS A 50 -16.94 12.27 2.11
CA HIS A 50 -16.24 12.51 3.39
C HIS A 50 -14.71 12.41 3.23
N ALA A 51 -14.09 13.52 2.80
CA ALA A 51 -12.68 13.56 2.53
C ALA A 51 -11.95 13.41 3.87
N ASP A 52 -12.58 13.85 4.96
CA ASP A 52 -12.16 13.59 6.33
C ASP A 52 -12.29 12.14 6.74
N ALA A 53 -13.36 11.40 6.38
CA ALA A 53 -13.44 9.98 6.74
C ALA A 53 -12.45 9.12 5.94
N VAL A 54 -12.23 9.45 4.66
CA VAL A 54 -11.22 8.79 3.81
C VAL A 54 -9.82 9.13 4.32
N ARG A 55 -9.52 10.39 4.63
CA ARG A 55 -8.23 10.83 5.23
C ARG A 55 -8.01 10.19 6.60
N GLU A 56 -9.02 10.17 7.45
CA GLU A 56 -8.94 9.58 8.79
C GLU A 56 -8.76 8.08 8.74
N ARG A 57 -9.41 7.39 7.79
CA ARG A 57 -9.18 5.98 7.55
C ARG A 57 -7.78 5.72 7.01
N GLN A 58 -7.29 6.54 6.08
CA GLN A 58 -5.92 6.44 5.57
C GLN A 58 -4.90 6.67 6.69
N ARG A 59 -5.13 7.65 7.56
CA ARG A 59 -4.30 7.92 8.75
C ARG A 59 -4.28 6.72 9.69
N ARG A 60 -5.45 6.12 9.98
CA ARG A 60 -5.56 4.91 10.81
C ARG A 60 -4.80 3.72 10.22
N LEU A 61 -4.89 3.50 8.91
CA LEU A 61 -4.14 2.45 8.23
C LEU A 61 -2.63 2.70 8.30
N GLN A 62 -2.16 3.92 8.06
CA GLN A 62 -0.74 4.26 8.19
C GLN A 62 -0.23 4.02 9.62
N GLN A 63 -0.99 4.43 10.63
CA GLN A 63 -0.65 4.17 12.03
C GLN A 63 -0.56 2.68 12.35
N GLN A 64 -1.43 1.85 11.78
CA GLN A 64 -1.37 0.39 11.95
C GLN A 64 -0.14 -0.22 11.27
N ILE A 65 0.19 0.22 10.05
CA ILE A 65 1.40 -0.22 9.35
C ILE A 65 2.66 0.12 10.15
N THR A 66 2.79 1.37 10.60
CA THR A 66 3.94 1.80 11.43
C THR A 66 4.08 0.97 12.71
N ARG A 67 2.97 0.56 13.32
CA ARG A 67 3.00 -0.31 14.50
C ARG A 67 3.48 -1.73 14.17
N LEU A 68 3.04 -2.27 13.03
CA LEU A 68 3.47 -3.59 12.58
C LEU A 68 4.97 -3.59 12.21
N ASP A 69 5.44 -2.55 11.52
CA ASP A 69 6.87 -2.36 11.23
C ASP A 69 7.70 -2.35 12.53
N ALA A 70 7.29 -1.55 13.52
CA ALA A 70 7.97 -1.50 14.81
C ALA A 70 7.93 -2.84 15.58
N GLN A 71 6.91 -3.67 15.40
CA GLN A 71 6.84 -5.01 16.00
C GLN A 71 7.80 -5.99 15.32
N VAL A 72 7.92 -5.92 13.99
CA VAL A 72 8.90 -6.71 13.23
C VAL A 72 10.32 -6.31 13.63
N ASP A 73 10.62 -5.01 13.71
CA ASP A 73 11.96 -4.53 14.09
C ASP A 73 12.38 -5.03 15.48
N ARG A 74 11.46 -5.01 16.46
CA ARG A 74 11.72 -5.56 17.81
C ARG A 74 11.98 -7.06 17.78
N LEU A 75 11.16 -7.80 17.05
CA LEU A 75 11.35 -9.25 16.90
C LEU A 75 12.70 -9.61 16.30
N MET A 76 13.19 -8.79 15.37
CA MET A 76 14.51 -8.95 14.76
C MET A 76 15.63 -8.61 15.74
N ALA A 77 15.52 -7.49 16.46
CA ALA A 77 16.50 -7.10 17.48
C ALA A 77 16.60 -8.15 18.61
N ASP A 78 15.46 -8.64 19.11
CA ASP A 78 15.41 -9.69 20.13
C ASP A 78 16.00 -11.03 19.64
N ALA A 79 15.94 -11.29 18.33
CA ALA A 79 16.54 -12.47 17.72
C ALA A 79 18.06 -12.34 17.55
N GLU A 80 18.56 -11.14 17.22
CA GLU A 80 19.99 -10.85 17.14
C GLU A 80 20.65 -10.85 18.53
N GLU A 81 20.02 -10.22 19.53
CA GLU A 81 20.55 -10.11 20.89
C GLU A 81 20.56 -11.46 21.62
N ALA A 82 19.56 -12.30 21.39
CA ALA A 82 19.48 -13.62 22.02
C ALA A 82 20.44 -14.65 21.39
N GLY A 83 21.12 -14.34 20.27
CA GLY A 83 22.02 -15.26 19.55
C GLY A 83 21.35 -16.57 19.10
N THR A 84 20.03 -16.65 19.21
CA THR A 84 19.21 -17.83 18.94
C THR A 84 18.40 -17.53 17.71
N GLY A 85 18.50 -18.40 16.71
CA GLY A 85 17.71 -18.30 15.48
C GLY A 85 16.21 -18.18 15.77
N LEU A 86 15.44 -17.80 14.76
CA LEU A 86 13.98 -17.70 14.86
C LEU A 86 13.36 -19.02 15.38
N ASP A 87 12.94 -19.03 16.63
CA ASP A 87 12.23 -20.15 17.22
C ASP A 87 10.79 -20.25 16.67
N LYS A 88 10.14 -21.38 16.94
CA LYS A 88 8.78 -21.64 16.44
C LYS A 88 7.76 -20.60 16.91
N SER A 89 7.92 -20.06 18.11
CA SER A 89 7.01 -19.04 18.66
C SER A 89 7.13 -17.71 17.91
N ARG A 90 8.34 -17.34 17.50
CA ARG A 90 8.61 -16.16 16.65
C ARG A 90 8.06 -16.33 15.24
N ILE A 91 8.18 -17.54 14.67
CA ILE A 91 7.60 -17.86 13.34
C ILE A 91 6.07 -17.78 13.38
N ASP A 92 5.43 -18.28 14.43
CA ASP A 92 3.97 -18.20 14.59
C ASP A 92 3.49 -16.75 14.78
N LEU A 93 4.29 -15.91 15.47
CA LEU A 93 4.03 -14.49 15.61
C LEU A 93 4.16 -13.75 14.27
N LEU A 94 5.22 -14.00 13.49
CA LEU A 94 5.38 -13.44 12.14
C LEU A 94 4.24 -13.86 11.21
N SER A 95 3.78 -15.11 11.30
CA SER A 95 2.63 -15.62 10.53
C SER A 95 1.33 -14.91 10.90
N THR A 96 1.17 -14.55 12.18
CA THR A 96 0.02 -13.79 12.67
C THR A 96 0.06 -12.34 12.19
N LEU A 97 1.25 -11.71 12.21
CA LEU A 97 1.48 -10.38 11.67
C LEU A 97 1.19 -10.35 10.16
N LEU A 98 1.65 -11.34 9.40
CA LEU A 98 1.39 -11.45 7.96
C LEU A 98 -0.13 -11.53 7.66
N ARG A 99 -0.87 -12.38 8.37
CA ARG A 99 -2.34 -12.45 8.24
C ARG A 99 -3.02 -11.13 8.59
N SER A 100 -2.52 -10.41 9.58
CA SER A 100 -3.08 -9.10 9.94
C SER A 100 -2.85 -8.06 8.85
N VAL A 101 -1.69 -8.10 8.16
CA VAL A 101 -1.42 -7.29 6.96
C VAL A 101 -2.36 -7.67 5.82
N GLU A 102 -2.59 -8.96 5.56
CA GLU A 102 -3.54 -9.45 4.56
C GLU A 102 -4.96 -8.97 4.84
N LYS A 103 -5.42 -9.06 6.08
CA LYS A 103 -6.74 -8.58 6.50
C LYS A 103 -6.89 -7.06 6.36
N LEU A 104 -5.81 -6.30 6.58
CA LEU A 104 -5.78 -4.87 6.28
C LEU A 104 -5.89 -4.59 4.78
N ARG A 105 -5.44 -5.49 3.90
CA ARG A 105 -5.64 -5.37 2.44
C ARG A 105 -7.11 -5.49 2.05
N GLU A 106 -7.85 -6.39 2.69
CA GLU A 106 -9.29 -6.60 2.46
C GLU A 106 -10.14 -5.43 2.96
N LEU A 107 -9.68 -4.76 4.03
CA LEU A 107 -10.30 -3.55 4.55
C LEU A 107 -10.00 -2.29 3.71
N VAL A 108 -9.25 -2.38 2.62
CA VAL A 108 -9.15 -1.31 1.62
C VAL A 108 -10.19 -1.62 0.54
N PRO A 109 -11.25 -0.81 0.34
CA PRO A 109 -12.20 -1.06 -0.74
C PRO A 109 -11.43 -1.02 -2.05
N THR A 110 -11.45 -2.14 -2.75
CA THR A 110 -10.98 -2.27 -4.12
C THR A 110 -11.97 -1.58 -5.05
N GLU A 111 -12.06 -0.26 -4.95
CA GLU A 111 -12.57 0.60 -6.02
C GLU A 111 -11.43 1.52 -6.46
N ARG A 112 -10.34 0.93 -6.96
CA ARG A 112 -9.22 1.66 -7.55
C ARG A 112 -8.68 0.87 -8.72
N LYS A 113 -8.76 1.43 -9.93
CA LYS A 113 -8.15 0.84 -11.13
C LYS A 113 -6.63 0.98 -11.08
N GLU A 114 -6.00 -0.03 -11.68
CA GLU A 114 -4.64 -0.25 -12.20
C GLU A 114 -3.44 0.60 -11.74
N ASP A 115 -3.54 1.93 -11.57
CA ASP A 115 -2.37 2.77 -11.29
C ASP A 115 -1.89 2.64 -9.84
N THR A 116 -2.81 2.50 -8.88
CA THR A 116 -2.44 2.16 -7.48
C THR A 116 -2.10 0.67 -7.30
N VAL A 117 -2.54 -0.19 -8.22
CA VAL A 117 -2.16 -1.60 -8.24
C VAL A 117 -0.70 -1.73 -8.69
N LYS A 118 -0.28 -1.02 -9.74
CA LYS A 118 1.12 -1.04 -10.20
C LYS A 118 2.11 -0.52 -9.16
N GLU A 119 1.78 0.57 -8.46
CA GLU A 119 2.66 1.11 -7.42
C GLU A 119 2.71 0.19 -6.18
N ARG A 120 1.58 -0.44 -5.83
CA ARG A 120 1.50 -1.45 -4.78
C ARG A 120 2.24 -2.72 -5.17
N ASP A 121 2.09 -3.20 -6.40
CA ASP A 121 2.77 -4.38 -6.94
C ASP A 121 4.27 -4.15 -7.05
N ALA A 122 4.71 -2.95 -7.44
CA ALA A 122 6.11 -2.56 -7.42
C ALA A 122 6.68 -2.56 -5.98
N ARG A 123 5.90 -2.06 -5.02
CA ARG A 123 6.28 -2.07 -3.60
C ARG A 123 6.31 -3.48 -3.02
N VAL A 124 5.35 -4.34 -3.38
CA VAL A 124 5.31 -5.75 -2.98
C VAL A 124 6.45 -6.53 -3.64
N ALA A 125 6.71 -6.33 -4.92
CA ALA A 125 7.84 -6.92 -5.63
C ALA A 125 9.17 -6.52 -4.98
N ASN A 126 9.31 -5.26 -4.55
CA ASN A 126 10.49 -4.79 -3.82
C ASN A 126 10.65 -5.52 -2.47
N ILE A 127 9.57 -5.70 -1.71
CA ILE A 127 9.59 -6.44 -0.43
C ILE A 127 9.93 -7.92 -0.68
N LEU A 128 9.30 -8.55 -1.66
CA LEU A 128 9.57 -9.94 -2.04
C LEU A 128 11.02 -10.14 -2.50
N GLN A 129 11.57 -9.18 -3.24
CA GLN A 129 12.96 -9.23 -3.69
C GLN A 129 13.95 -9.10 -2.52
N LYS A 130 13.70 -8.20 -1.56
CA LYS A 130 14.52 -8.10 -0.34
C LYS A 130 14.49 -9.39 0.48
N ILE A 131 13.32 -10.03 0.58
CA ILE A 131 13.19 -11.33 1.24
C ILE A 131 14.00 -12.39 0.48
N HIS A 132 13.92 -12.42 -0.85
CA HIS A 132 14.67 -13.36 -1.68
C HIS A 132 16.19 -13.20 -1.56
N GLU A 133 16.71 -11.97 -1.65
CA GLU A 133 18.13 -11.65 -1.47
C GLU A 133 18.62 -12.10 -0.09
N ARG A 134 17.78 -11.96 0.94
CA ARG A 134 18.11 -12.41 2.29
C ARG A 134 18.11 -13.94 2.41
N ILE A 135 17.16 -14.63 1.78
CA ILE A 135 17.15 -16.11 1.71
C ILE A 135 18.42 -16.62 1.03
N GLN A 136 18.85 -16.01 -0.07
CA GLN A 136 20.10 -16.37 -0.75
C GLN A 136 21.33 -16.12 0.13
N THR A 137 21.39 -14.97 0.79
CA THR A 137 22.46 -14.63 1.73
C THR A 137 22.55 -15.67 2.85
N LEU A 138 21.42 -16.06 3.43
CA LEU A 138 21.36 -17.08 4.48
C LEU A 138 21.77 -18.46 3.96
N ALA A 139 21.36 -18.83 2.74
CA ALA A 139 21.77 -20.08 2.11
C ALA A 139 23.29 -20.14 1.85
N GLN A 140 23.91 -19.01 1.50
CA GLN A 140 25.36 -18.89 1.33
C GLN A 140 26.10 -18.94 2.68
N GLN A 141 25.53 -18.37 3.73
CA GLN A 141 26.07 -18.43 5.09
C GLN A 141 25.92 -19.83 5.72
N LEU A 142 24.90 -20.59 5.33
CA LEU A 142 24.72 -21.99 5.71
C LEU A 142 25.49 -22.98 4.83
N ALA A 143 25.99 -22.58 3.67
CA ALA A 143 26.86 -23.42 2.87
C ALA A 143 28.23 -23.45 3.56
N PRO A 144 28.60 -24.56 4.25
CA PRO A 144 29.94 -24.66 4.83
C PRO A 144 30.94 -24.55 3.67
N GLY A 145 32.00 -23.78 3.89
CA GLY A 145 33.05 -23.57 2.90
C GLY A 145 33.41 -24.86 2.16
N GLY A 146 33.47 -24.78 0.84
CA GLY A 146 34.11 -25.81 0.05
C GLY A 146 35.54 -26.02 0.53
N GLY A 147 35.80 -27.21 1.06
CA GLY A 147 37.14 -27.79 1.25
C GLY A 147 37.44 -28.21 2.70
N PRO A 148 37.70 -29.50 2.92
CA PRO A 148 39.09 -29.93 2.86
C PRO A 148 39.34 -31.09 1.91
N GLN A 149 40.42 -30.95 1.16
CA GLN A 149 41.12 -32.01 0.43
C GLN A 149 41.82 -32.93 1.45
N PRO A 150 41.82 -34.26 1.24
CA PRO A 150 42.92 -35.08 1.74
C PRO A 150 43.55 -35.86 0.60
N GLY A 151 44.82 -35.56 0.33
CA GLY A 151 45.72 -36.50 -0.33
C GLY A 151 46.25 -37.55 0.65
N ARG A 152 46.77 -38.63 0.05
CA ARG A 152 47.55 -39.76 0.62
C ARG A 152 46.77 -40.92 1.26
N ARG A 153 46.60 -41.97 0.46
CA ARG A 153 47.42 -43.18 0.60
C ARG A 153 47.93 -43.60 -0.76
#